data_AF-A0A849SNG0-F1
#
_entry.id   AF-A0A849SNG0-F1
#
_cell.length_a   1.000
_cell.length_b   1.000
_cell.length_c   1.000
_cell.angle_alpha   90.00
_cell.angle_beta   90.00
_cell.angle_gamma   90.00
#
_symmetry.space_group_name_H-M   'P 1'
#
loop_
_entity.id
_entity.type
_entity.pdbx_description
1 polymer ?
#
loop_
_entity_poly.entity_id
_entity_poly.type
_entity_poly.pdbx_seq_one_letter_code
_entity_poly.pdbx_strand_id
1 'polypeptide(L)'
;MMDKIHDAAAIGAFMMDGITEDAQKFFEITATWDGGGRLGLVLAMTEYSAYIMALRDAGAKVFDENYPSVFDYEVVCEFGKWFGDKAFESGEPDPQQCRIWLLNAVQAFWRQNLDLADDEYSDKSDELDAALIGVDFIPASLLNFQGGIEL
;
A
#
# COMPACT_ATOMS: atom_id res chain seq x y z
N MET A 1 14.51 -13.07 -6.66
CA MET A 1 13.35 -12.46 -7.33
C MET A 1 12.13 -13.23 -6.89
N MET A 2 11.51 -12.81 -5.79
CA MET A 2 10.22 -13.33 -5.37
C MET A 2 9.22 -13.01 -6.50
N ASP A 3 8.34 -13.97 -6.84
CA ASP A 3 7.43 -13.80 -7.97
C ASP A 3 6.51 -12.60 -7.69
N LYS A 4 6.49 -11.60 -8.58
CA LYS A 4 5.73 -10.34 -8.38
C LYS A 4 4.24 -10.58 -8.12
N ILE A 5 3.74 -11.74 -8.56
CA ILE A 5 2.37 -12.20 -8.31
C ILE A 5 2.18 -12.57 -6.83
N HIS A 6 3.15 -13.22 -6.20
CA HIS A 6 3.07 -13.57 -4.77
C HIS A 6 3.10 -12.33 -3.88
N ASP A 7 3.93 -11.34 -4.22
CA ASP A 7 4.01 -10.07 -3.48
C ASP A 7 2.70 -9.27 -3.57
N ALA A 8 2.10 -9.17 -4.75
CA ALA A 8 0.82 -8.49 -4.92
C ALA A 8 -0.31 -9.20 -4.14
N ALA A 9 -0.32 -10.54 -4.11
CA ALA A 9 -1.28 -11.30 -3.33
C ALA A 9 -1.10 -11.12 -1.81
N ALA A 10 0.15 -11.07 -1.34
CA ALA A 10 0.46 -10.81 0.07
C ALA A 10 -0.01 -9.40 0.48
N ILE A 11 0.32 -8.38 -0.32
CA ILE A 11 -0.13 -7.00 -0.08
C ILE A 11 -1.65 -6.92 -0.05
N GLY A 12 -2.33 -7.54 -1.01
CA GLY A 12 -3.79 -7.60 -1.00
C GLY A 12 -4.36 -8.27 0.26
N ALA A 13 -3.70 -9.33 0.76
CA ALA A 13 -4.12 -10.00 1.99
C ALA A 13 -3.98 -9.09 3.23
N PHE A 14 -2.90 -8.33 3.35
CA PHE A 14 -2.73 -7.38 4.46
C PHE A 14 -3.69 -6.19 4.38
N MET A 15 -3.96 -5.67 3.17
CA MET A 15 -5.03 -4.67 3.02
C MET A 15 -6.40 -5.22 3.47
N MET A 16 -6.68 -6.48 3.14
CA MET A 16 -7.90 -7.15 3.56
C MET A 16 -7.96 -7.36 5.07
N ASP A 17 -6.84 -7.70 5.70
CA ASP A 17 -6.73 -7.81 7.16
C ASP A 17 -7.10 -6.48 7.83
N GLY A 18 -6.50 -5.38 7.36
CA GLY A 18 -6.80 -4.03 7.85
C GLY A 18 -8.25 -3.60 7.68
N ILE A 19 -8.82 -3.73 6.48
CA ILE A 19 -10.21 -3.29 6.22
C ILE A 19 -11.25 -4.16 6.96
N THR A 20 -10.87 -5.37 7.39
CA THR A 20 -11.76 -6.28 8.13
C THR A 20 -11.55 -6.28 9.65
N GLU A 21 -10.64 -5.44 10.17
CA GLU A 21 -10.44 -5.25 11.61
C GLU A 21 -11.76 -4.89 12.31
N ASP A 22 -12.58 -4.07 11.67
CA ASP A 22 -13.99 -3.86 12.03
C ASP A 22 -14.90 -4.55 11.01
N ALA A 23 -15.21 -5.82 11.29
CA ALA A 23 -16.04 -6.64 10.41
C ALA A 23 -17.45 -6.05 10.18
N GLN A 24 -18.03 -5.36 11.18
CA GLN A 24 -19.36 -4.76 11.05
C GLN A 24 -19.30 -3.60 10.05
N LYS A 25 -18.32 -2.71 10.20
CA LYS A 25 -18.08 -1.61 9.26
C LYS A 25 -17.82 -2.12 7.85
N PHE A 26 -17.02 -3.17 7.71
CA PHE A 26 -16.78 -3.80 6.41
C PHE A 26 -18.09 -4.30 5.74
N PHE A 27 -18.98 -4.96 6.49
CA PHE A 27 -20.27 -5.38 5.96
C PHE A 27 -21.15 -4.19 5.54
N GLU A 28 -21.13 -3.10 6.30
CA GLU A 28 -21.90 -1.90 5.98
C GLU A 28 -21.39 -1.24 4.69
N ILE A 29 -20.07 -1.02 4.57
CA ILE A 29 -19.46 -0.47 3.35
C ILE A 29 -19.80 -1.34 2.15
N THR A 30 -19.59 -2.65 2.25
CA THR A 30 -19.79 -3.56 1.11
C THR A 30 -21.25 -3.71 0.68
N ALA A 31 -22.20 -3.46 1.58
CA ALA A 31 -23.62 -3.43 1.27
C ALA A 31 -24.04 -2.16 0.51
N THR A 32 -23.33 -1.05 0.72
CA THR A 32 -23.65 0.26 0.11
C THR A 32 -22.65 0.70 -0.96
N TRP A 33 -21.67 -0.15 -1.32
CA TRP A 33 -20.64 0.20 -2.30
C TRP A 33 -21.19 0.18 -3.72
N ASP A 34 -21.38 1.37 -4.29
CA ASP A 34 -21.92 1.56 -5.64
C ASP A 34 -21.04 0.96 -6.75
N GLY A 35 -19.73 0.77 -6.49
CA GLY A 35 -18.76 0.22 -7.43
C GLY A 35 -18.80 -1.30 -7.64
N GLY A 36 -19.90 -1.98 -7.27
CA GLY A 36 -20.03 -3.44 -7.41
C GLY A 36 -19.91 -4.22 -6.10
N GLY A 37 -20.33 -3.62 -4.99
CA GLY A 37 -20.36 -4.27 -3.68
C GLY A 37 -18.96 -4.67 -3.19
N ARG A 38 -18.88 -5.82 -2.52
CA ARG A 38 -17.62 -6.34 -1.95
C ARG A 38 -16.49 -6.47 -2.98
N LEU A 39 -16.77 -6.98 -4.18
CA LEU A 39 -15.73 -7.15 -5.19
C LEU A 39 -15.19 -5.79 -5.68
N GLY A 40 -16.09 -4.83 -5.90
CA GLY A 40 -15.72 -3.47 -6.28
C GLY A 40 -14.81 -2.79 -5.26
N LEU A 41 -15.13 -2.91 -3.97
CA LEU A 41 -14.33 -2.38 -2.88
C LEU A 41 -12.92 -3.00 -2.86
N VAL A 42 -12.84 -4.32 -2.99
CA VAL A 42 -11.55 -5.03 -3.02
C VAL A 42 -10.71 -4.60 -4.23
N LEU A 43 -11.32 -4.48 -5.41
CA LEU A 43 -10.63 -4.01 -6.61
C LEU A 43 -10.09 -2.60 -6.41
N ALA A 44 -10.94 -1.65 -6.00
CA ALA A 44 -10.54 -0.25 -5.77
C ALA A 44 -9.36 -0.13 -4.80
N MET A 45 -9.35 -0.91 -3.72
CA MET A 45 -8.26 -0.92 -2.75
C MET A 45 -6.98 -1.59 -3.29
N THR A 46 -7.12 -2.69 -4.02
CA THR A 46 -5.96 -3.45 -4.55
C THR A 46 -5.29 -2.78 -5.76
N GLU A 47 -5.90 -1.75 -6.36
CA GLU A 47 -5.26 -0.93 -7.40
C GLU A 47 -3.95 -0.25 -6.92
N TYR A 48 -3.80 -0.05 -5.61
CA TYR A 48 -2.62 0.58 -5.01
C TYR A 48 -1.49 -0.41 -4.70
N SER A 49 -1.69 -1.72 -4.91
CA SER A 49 -0.70 -2.76 -4.59
C SER A 49 0.65 -2.51 -5.27
N ALA A 50 0.65 -2.19 -6.57
CA ALA A 50 1.87 -1.91 -7.31
C ALA A 50 2.60 -0.64 -6.82
N TYR A 51 1.84 0.37 -6.40
CA TYR A 51 2.41 1.60 -5.86
C TYR A 51 3.07 1.38 -4.49
N ILE A 52 2.41 0.59 -3.63
CA ILE A 52 2.98 0.16 -2.34
C ILE A 52 4.26 -0.62 -2.53
N MET A 53 4.28 -1.58 -3.47
CA MET A 53 5.51 -2.32 -3.81
C MET A 53 6.62 -1.37 -4.26
N ALA A 54 6.30 -0.43 -5.15
CA ALA A 54 7.29 0.50 -5.67
C ALA A 54 7.86 1.42 -4.57
N LEU A 55 7.00 1.90 -3.65
CA LEU A 55 7.42 2.69 -2.49
C LEU A 55 8.27 1.87 -1.51
N ARG A 56 7.86 0.63 -1.21
CA ARG A 56 8.62 -0.31 -0.38
C ARG A 56 10.00 -0.56 -0.95
N ASP A 57 10.08 -0.93 -2.22
CA ASP A 57 11.33 -1.26 -2.91
C ASP A 57 12.24 -0.02 -3.05
N ALA A 58 11.66 1.18 -3.23
CA ALA A 58 12.41 2.43 -3.25
C ALA A 58 13.05 2.75 -1.89
N GLY A 59 12.30 2.60 -0.79
CA GLY A 59 12.84 2.76 0.55
C GLY A 59 13.91 1.71 0.88
N ALA A 60 13.63 0.43 0.60
CA ALA A 60 14.57 -0.67 0.89
C ALA A 60 15.92 -0.51 0.17
N LYS A 61 15.96 0.09 -1.02
CA LYS A 61 17.22 0.39 -1.73
C LYS A 61 18.14 1.32 -0.96
N VAL A 62 17.59 2.25 -0.19
CA VAL A 62 18.37 3.14 0.69
C VAL A 62 19.03 2.36 1.83
N PHE A 63 18.44 1.22 2.19
CA PHE A 63 18.92 0.29 3.21
C PHE A 63 19.56 -0.98 2.62
N ASP A 64 20.21 -0.89 1.46
CA ASP A 64 20.92 -2.02 0.83
C ASP A 64 20.03 -3.27 0.61
N GLU A 65 18.78 -3.04 0.21
CA GLU A 65 17.75 -4.07 0.02
C GLU A 65 17.33 -4.78 1.33
N ASN A 66 17.54 -4.14 2.49
CA ASN A 66 17.00 -4.62 3.75
C ASN A 66 15.50 -4.29 3.86
N TYR A 67 14.67 -5.32 3.88
CA TYR A 67 13.22 -5.22 4.02
C TYR A 67 12.82 -5.55 5.46
N PRO A 68 12.37 -4.58 6.28
CA PRO A 68 11.89 -4.90 7.60
C PRO A 68 10.63 -5.75 7.48
N SER A 69 10.59 -6.88 8.19
CA SER A 69 9.54 -7.90 8.07
C SER A 69 8.14 -7.44 8.48
N VAL A 70 8.04 -6.26 9.13
CA VAL A 70 6.80 -5.69 9.64
C VAL A 70 6.17 -4.66 8.71
N PHE A 71 6.79 -4.34 7.56
CA PHE A 71 6.27 -3.33 6.61
C PHE A 71 4.81 -3.58 6.23
N ASP A 72 4.49 -4.82 5.87
CA ASP A 72 3.13 -5.15 5.43
C ASP A 72 2.09 -4.97 6.56
N TYR A 73 2.50 -5.19 7.81
CA TYR A 73 1.63 -4.96 8.96
C TYR A 73 1.49 -3.46 9.28
N GLU A 74 2.60 -2.72 9.37
CA GLU A 74 2.60 -1.33 9.83
C GLU A 74 2.14 -0.32 8.78
N VAL A 75 2.22 -0.68 7.50
CA VAL A 75 1.81 0.19 6.39
C VAL A 75 0.61 -0.36 5.63
N VAL A 76 0.67 -1.63 5.22
CA VAL A 76 -0.34 -2.18 4.29
C VAL A 76 -1.65 -2.51 4.99
N CYS A 77 -1.62 -3.09 6.20
CA CYS A 77 -2.85 -3.22 7.01
C CYS A 77 -3.43 -1.86 7.37
N GLU A 78 -2.60 -0.94 7.84
CA GLU A 78 -3.07 0.40 8.23
C GLU A 78 -3.68 1.15 7.04
N PHE A 79 -3.17 0.95 5.83
CA PHE A 79 -3.81 1.47 4.62
C PHE A 79 -5.20 0.87 4.40
N GLY A 80 -5.34 -0.45 4.52
CA GLY A 80 -6.64 -1.13 4.38
C GLY A 80 -7.68 -0.63 5.39
N LYS A 81 -7.26 -0.45 6.64
CA LYS A 81 -8.08 0.14 7.70
C LYS A 81 -8.49 1.57 7.38
N TRP A 82 -7.52 2.44 7.07
CA TRP A 82 -7.78 3.84 6.72
C TRP A 82 -8.70 3.97 5.50
N PHE A 83 -8.50 3.14 4.48
CA PHE A 83 -9.34 3.10 3.29
C PHE A 83 -10.78 2.73 3.66
N GLY A 84 -10.96 1.71 4.50
CA GLY A 84 -12.26 1.32 5.04
C GLY A 84 -12.95 2.43 5.83
N ASP A 85 -12.21 3.11 6.71
CA ASP A 85 -12.73 4.24 7.48
C ASP A 85 -13.21 5.37 6.57
N LYS A 86 -12.44 5.70 5.53
CA LYS A 86 -12.83 6.73 4.56
C LYS A 86 -14.00 6.32 3.68
N ALA A 87 -14.01 5.07 3.24
CA ALA A 87 -15.13 4.45 2.53
C ALA A 87 -16.44 4.55 3.33
N PHE A 88 -16.37 4.31 4.63
CA PHE A 88 -17.52 4.40 5.53
C PHE A 88 -17.97 5.84 5.78
N GLU A 89 -17.05 6.76 6.01
CA GLU A 89 -17.35 8.16 6.34
C GLU A 89 -17.91 8.94 5.15
N SER A 90 -17.37 8.73 3.96
CA SER A 90 -17.56 9.63 2.82
C SER A 90 -17.74 8.95 1.46
N GLY A 91 -17.75 7.61 1.42
CA GLY A 91 -17.68 6.86 0.18
C GLY A 91 -16.24 6.70 -0.33
N GLU A 92 -16.08 6.31 -1.59
CA GLU A 92 -14.78 5.96 -2.16
C GLU A 92 -13.72 7.07 -1.92
N PRO A 93 -12.57 6.75 -1.29
CA PRO A 93 -11.52 7.71 -1.06
C PRO A 93 -10.94 8.22 -2.38
N ASP A 94 -10.64 9.52 -2.44
CA ASP A 94 -10.05 10.11 -3.64
C ASP A 94 -8.66 9.51 -3.94
N PRO A 95 -8.34 9.18 -5.20
CA PRO A 95 -7.05 8.56 -5.53
C PRO A 95 -5.82 9.37 -5.13
N GLN A 96 -5.91 10.71 -5.16
CA GLN A 96 -4.81 11.56 -4.71
C GLN A 96 -4.64 11.47 -3.19
N GLN A 97 -5.73 11.38 -2.42
CA GLN A 97 -5.68 11.15 -0.97
C GLN A 97 -5.03 9.81 -0.64
N CYS A 98 -5.39 8.73 -1.34
CA CYS A 98 -4.77 7.41 -1.16
C CYS A 98 -3.26 7.47 -1.40
N ARG A 99 -2.83 8.11 -2.49
CA ARG A 99 -1.41 8.27 -2.82
C ARG A 99 -0.64 9.06 -1.77
N ILE A 100 -1.19 10.20 -1.34
CA ILE A 100 -0.56 11.05 -0.32
C ILE A 100 -0.47 10.31 1.01
N TRP A 101 -1.53 9.60 1.40
CA TRP A 101 -1.52 8.80 2.62
C TRP A 101 -0.43 7.74 2.58
N LEU A 102 -0.36 6.97 1.48
CA LEU A 102 0.63 5.91 1.30
C LEU A 102 2.07 6.45 1.30
N LEU A 103 2.33 7.53 0.57
CA LEU A 103 3.65 8.17 0.57
C LEU A 103 4.06 8.58 1.99
N ASN A 104 3.18 9.26 2.72
CA ASN A 104 3.46 9.71 4.08
C ASN A 104 3.67 8.55 5.05
N ALA A 105 2.84 7.50 4.96
CA ALA A 105 2.95 6.31 5.82
C ALA A 105 4.27 5.57 5.57
N VAL A 106 4.65 5.37 4.30
CA VAL A 106 5.92 4.74 3.95
C VAL A 106 7.12 5.60 4.35
N GLN A 107 7.05 6.92 4.17
CA GLN A 107 8.08 7.85 4.67
C GLN A 107 8.25 7.74 6.18
N ALA A 108 7.15 7.76 6.94
CA ALA A 108 7.18 7.64 8.39
C ALA A 108 7.80 6.31 8.84
N PHE A 109 7.40 5.21 8.20
CA PHE A 109 7.93 3.87 8.47
C PHE A 109 9.45 3.81 8.27
N TRP A 110 9.95 4.27 7.12
CA TRP A 110 11.39 4.20 6.84
C TRP A 110 12.20 5.16 7.71
N ARG A 111 11.67 6.34 8.04
CA ARG A 111 12.33 7.26 8.99
C ARG A 111 12.45 6.67 10.38
N GLN A 112 11.41 6.00 10.87
CA GLN A 112 11.49 5.27 12.13
C GLN A 112 12.60 4.19 12.07
N ASN A 113 12.77 3.51 10.93
CA ASN A 113 13.84 2.54 10.76
C ASN A 113 15.23 3.20 10.61
N LEU A 114 15.33 4.42 10.07
CA LEU A 114 16.58 5.21 10.10
C LEU A 114 16.95 5.58 11.54
N ASP A 115 15.98 6.04 12.34
CA ASP A 115 16.21 6.45 13.74
C ASP A 115 16.61 5.27 14.64
N LEU A 116 16.17 4.05 14.28
CA LEU A 116 16.52 2.80 14.97
C LEU A 116 17.76 2.12 14.41
N ALA A 117 18.24 2.53 13.23
CA ALA A 117 19.46 2.01 12.66
C ALA A 117 20.68 2.57 13.43
N ASP A 118 21.73 1.75 13.55
CA ASP A 118 23.03 2.23 14.01
C ASP A 118 23.57 3.32 13.04
N ASP A 119 24.68 3.98 13.40
CA ASP A 119 25.25 5.14 12.67
C ASP A 119 25.39 4.98 11.14
N GLU A 120 25.34 3.74 10.62
CA GLU A 120 25.44 3.34 9.21
C GLU A 120 24.45 4.02 8.25
N TYR A 121 23.23 4.36 8.71
CA TYR A 121 22.19 4.95 7.85
C TYR A 121 21.73 6.35 8.29
N SER A 122 22.33 6.90 9.35
CA SER A 122 21.87 8.12 10.03
C SER A 122 21.84 9.39 9.16
N ASP A 123 22.58 9.42 8.03
CA ASP A 123 22.64 10.54 7.10
C ASP A 123 21.77 10.37 5.83
N LYS A 124 21.06 9.25 5.68
CA LYS A 124 20.32 8.92 4.44
C LYS A 124 18.90 9.51 4.34
N SER A 125 18.49 10.40 5.24
CA SER A 125 17.13 10.98 5.23
C SER A 125 16.79 11.70 3.92
N ASP A 126 17.73 12.48 3.36
CA ASP A 126 17.50 13.22 2.11
C ASP A 126 17.42 12.27 0.90
N GLU A 127 18.22 11.18 0.93
CA GLU A 127 18.18 10.13 -0.10
C GLU A 127 16.86 9.36 -0.06
N LEU A 128 16.35 9.05 1.13
CA LEU A 128 15.05 8.43 1.34
C LEU A 128 13.91 9.29 0.78
N ASP A 129 13.89 10.58 1.10
CA ASP A 129 12.85 11.49 0.61
C ASP A 129 12.88 11.57 -0.93
N ALA A 130 14.08 11.69 -1.52
CA ALA A 130 14.25 11.71 -2.98
C ALA A 130 13.80 10.40 -3.64
N ALA A 131 14.14 9.25 -3.06
CA ALA A 131 13.77 7.94 -3.57
C ALA A 131 12.23 7.74 -3.58
N LEU A 132 11.55 8.16 -2.51
CA LEU A 132 10.11 7.97 -2.36
C LEU A 132 9.30 8.97 -3.21
N ILE A 133 9.71 10.24 -3.26
CA ILE A 133 9.04 11.26 -4.10
C ILE A 133 9.18 10.92 -5.59
N GLY A 134 10.28 10.27 -5.99
CA GLY A 134 10.50 9.81 -7.37
C GLY A 134 9.62 8.64 -7.81
N VAL A 135 8.80 8.05 -6.93
CA VAL A 135 7.91 6.93 -7.29
C VAL A 135 6.60 7.45 -7.89
N ASP A 136 6.41 7.17 -9.18
CA ASP A 136 5.15 7.45 -9.87
C ASP A 136 4.06 6.43 -9.50
N PHE A 137 2.85 6.93 -9.29
CA PHE A 137 1.66 6.07 -9.23
C PHE A 137 1.26 5.67 -10.64
N ILE A 138 1.29 4.36 -10.90
CA ILE A 138 0.75 3.77 -12.12
C ILE A 138 -0.47 2.95 -11.70
N PRO A 139 -1.69 3.36 -12.06
CA PRO A 139 -2.90 2.57 -11.81
C PRO A 139 -2.72 1.14 -12.31
N ALA A 140 -3.23 0.16 -11.56
CA ALA A 140 -3.18 -1.24 -11.97
C ALA A 140 -3.82 -1.49 -13.35
N SER A 141 -4.83 -0.69 -13.72
CA SER A 141 -5.47 -0.70 -15.04
C SER A 141 -4.53 -0.29 -16.20
N LEU A 142 -3.45 0.44 -15.91
CA LEU A 142 -2.41 0.82 -16.89
C LEU A 142 -1.20 -0.10 -16.86
N LEU A 143 -1.11 -0.99 -15.88
CA LEU A 143 -0.14 -2.08 -15.90
C LEU A 143 -0.66 -3.11 -16.90
N ASN A 144 -0.12 -3.07 -18.12
CA ASN A 144 -0.29 -4.16 -19.08
C ASN A 144 0.23 -5.45 -18.43
N PHE A 145 -0.66 -6.22 -17.81
CA PHE A 145 -0.39 -7.61 -17.47
C PHE A 145 -0.18 -8.34 -18.80
N GLN A 146 1.07 -8.44 -19.26
CA GLN A 146 1.48 -9.27 -20.40
C GLN A 146 1.35 -10.78 -20.10
N GLY A 147 0.47 -11.17 -19.18
CA GLY A 147 0.07 -12.53 -18.90
C GLY A 147 -1.44 -12.63 -19.03
N GLY A 148 -1.92 -12.72 -20.27
CA GLY A 148 -3.34 -12.90 -20.54
C GLY A 148 -3.87 -14.14 -19.82
N ILE A 149 -4.92 -13.96 -19.03
CA ILE A 149 -5.89 -15.02 -18.79
C ILE A 149 -7.03 -14.71 -19.76
N GLU A 150 -7.07 -15.46 -20.86
CA GLU A 150 -8.30 -15.58 -21.64
C GLU A 150 -9.35 -16.23 -20.72
N LEU A 151 -10.46 -15.51 -20.47
CA LEU A 151 -11.67 -16.08 -19.89
C LEU A 151 -12.46 -16.86 -20.94
#